data_AF-A0A3B9DSP0-F1
#
_entry.id   AF-A0A3B9DSP0-F1
#
_cell.length_a   1.000
_cell.length_b   1.000
_cell.length_c   1.000
_cell.angle_alpha   90.00
_cell.angle_beta   90.00
_cell.angle_gamma   90.00
#
_symmetry.space_group_name_H-M   'P 1'
#
loop_
_entity.id
_entity.type
_entity.pdbx_description
1 polymer ?
#
loop_
_entity_poly.entity_id
_entity_poly.type
_entity_poly.pdbx_seq_one_letter_code
_entity_poly.pdbx_strand_id
1 'polypeptide(L)'
;MAAIHFDPETHRYTTIDDGTEVPTVTQRIRRAGLLGPAAQFYTAESADRGITIHRGCDHHDQGRDMAAFRKSEYGGYLTSYIRWCNAVEPVWTAIETPQYSPRYQTAGTPDRIGTIHGLPVILDLKSGGKASWHGIQLSLYALIQDSDIPPRHFRRIALYLRSNGRMAQSVEYTSNYDYIQALALIATQEETPDAPDHPDPSNDRDDDHGPPAATGPRKADA
;
A
#
# COMPACT_ATOMS: atom_id res chain seq x y z
N MET A 1 16.60 -15.30 9.64
CA MET A 1 15.24 -15.05 9.12
C MET A 1 14.34 -14.77 10.31
N ALA A 2 14.00 -13.52 10.59
CA ALA A 2 12.86 -13.27 11.48
C ALA A 2 11.61 -13.53 10.63
N ALA A 3 10.74 -14.41 11.10
CA ALA A 3 9.60 -14.83 10.31
C ALA A 3 8.42 -13.88 10.56
N ILE A 4 7.68 -13.58 9.50
CA ILE A 4 6.43 -12.82 9.54
C ILE A 4 5.27 -13.68 9.08
N HIS A 5 4.11 -13.44 9.67
CA HIS A 5 2.82 -13.88 9.14
C HIS A 5 2.19 -12.71 8.37
N PHE A 6 1.87 -12.95 7.10
CA PHE A 6 1.09 -12.04 6.28
C PHE A 6 -0.36 -12.53 6.23
N ASP A 7 -1.27 -11.69 6.69
CA ASP A 7 -2.71 -11.89 6.53
C ASP A 7 -3.18 -11.20 5.23
N PRO A 8 -3.52 -11.95 4.17
CA PRO A 8 -3.93 -11.39 2.89
C PRO A 8 -5.31 -10.73 2.91
N GLU A 9 -6.19 -11.06 3.87
CA GLU A 9 -7.52 -10.45 3.96
C GLU A 9 -7.41 -9.03 4.52
N THR A 10 -6.62 -8.86 5.57
CA THR A 10 -6.47 -7.58 6.25
C THR A 10 -5.24 -6.78 5.83
N HIS A 11 -4.40 -7.37 4.95
CA HIS A 11 -3.09 -6.83 4.54
C HIS A 11 -2.19 -6.46 5.72
N ARG A 12 -2.28 -7.23 6.81
CA ARG A 12 -1.50 -7.04 8.03
C ARG A 12 -0.31 -7.98 8.08
N TYR A 13 0.72 -7.50 8.76
CA TYR A 13 1.98 -8.19 8.96
C TYR A 13 2.23 -8.29 10.44
N THR A 14 2.50 -9.49 10.92
CA THR A 14 2.84 -9.74 12.33
C THR A 14 4.13 -10.54 12.41
N THR A 15 4.99 -10.22 13.37
CA THR A 15 6.15 -11.06 13.70
C THR A 15 5.66 -12.37 14.30
N ILE A 16 6.27 -13.50 13.91
CA ILE A 16 5.84 -14.82 14.40
C ILE A 16 6.17 -15.01 15.89
N ASP A 17 7.25 -14.39 16.38
CA ASP A 17 7.77 -14.65 17.72
C ASP A 17 6.90 -14.04 18.85
N ASP A 18 6.39 -12.82 18.64
CA ASP A 18 5.66 -12.03 19.66
C ASP A 18 4.32 -11.47 19.16
N GLY A 19 3.95 -11.70 17.90
CA GLY A 19 2.69 -11.24 17.31
C GLY A 19 2.63 -9.72 17.06
N THR A 20 3.76 -9.02 17.18
CA THR A 20 3.83 -7.56 17.01
C THR A 20 3.45 -7.15 15.59
N GLU A 21 2.52 -6.21 15.44
CA GLU A 21 2.14 -5.67 14.13
C GLU A 21 3.30 -4.84 13.55
N VAL A 22 3.66 -5.15 12.30
CA VAL A 22 4.74 -4.49 11.57
C VAL A 22 4.14 -3.44 10.63
N PRO A 23 4.56 -2.16 10.73
CA PRO A 23 4.13 -1.12 9.81
C PRO A 23 4.48 -1.45 8.35
N THR A 24 3.51 -1.28 7.46
CA THR A 24 3.72 -1.49 6.03
C THR A 24 4.31 -0.26 5.35
N VAL A 25 4.97 -0.46 4.20
CA VAL A 25 5.43 0.62 3.31
C VAL A 25 4.32 1.64 3.05
N THR A 26 3.13 1.18 2.66
CA THR A 26 1.98 2.04 2.36
C THR A 26 1.48 2.78 3.61
N GLN A 27 1.43 2.12 4.76
CA GLN A 27 1.05 2.76 6.03
C GLN A 27 2.02 3.90 6.40
N ARG A 28 3.33 3.70 6.24
CA ARG A 28 4.34 4.73 6.51
C ARG A 28 4.17 5.96 5.62
N ILE A 29 3.98 5.74 4.31
CA ILE A 29 3.75 6.84 3.35
C ILE A 29 2.45 7.59 3.67
N ARG A 30 1.38 6.86 4.03
CA ARG A 30 0.08 7.45 4.38
C ARG A 30 0.19 8.30 5.65
N ARG A 31 0.79 7.77 6.72
CA ARG A 31 0.95 8.47 8.01
C ARG A 31 1.76 9.77 7.87
N ALA A 32 2.73 9.81 6.97
CA ALA A 32 3.50 11.02 6.68
C ALA A 32 2.78 12.03 5.77
N GLY A 33 1.52 11.80 5.38
CA GLY A 33 0.75 12.72 4.54
C GLY A 33 1.23 12.82 3.09
N LEU A 34 2.15 11.95 2.67
CA LEU A 34 2.82 12.06 1.36
C LEU A 34 1.91 11.72 0.18
N LEU A 35 0.76 11.10 0.41
CA LEU A 35 -0.22 10.82 -0.63
C LEU A 35 -0.76 12.12 -1.26
N GLY A 36 -0.79 13.23 -0.50
CA GLY A 36 -1.22 14.53 -0.99
C GLY A 36 -2.58 14.48 -1.71
N PRO A 37 -2.77 15.21 -2.82
CA PRO A 37 -3.99 15.14 -3.63
C PRO A 37 -4.28 13.76 -4.21
N ALA A 38 -3.30 12.84 -4.26
CA ALA A 38 -3.54 11.49 -4.74
C ALA A 38 -4.43 10.70 -3.78
N ALA A 39 -4.46 11.07 -2.49
CA ALA A 39 -5.30 10.42 -1.48
C ALA A 39 -6.79 10.43 -1.86
N GLN A 40 -7.28 11.48 -2.52
CA GLN A 40 -8.69 11.59 -2.94
C GLN A 40 -9.08 10.57 -4.03
N PHE A 41 -8.10 10.02 -4.74
CA PHE A 41 -8.31 9.01 -5.78
C PHE A 41 -8.14 7.57 -5.27
N TYR A 42 -7.77 7.40 -3.99
CA TYR A 42 -7.76 6.09 -3.32
C TYR A 42 -9.17 5.76 -2.81
N THR A 43 -10.09 5.54 -3.74
CA THR A 43 -11.42 4.95 -3.46
C THR A 43 -11.31 3.43 -3.37
N ALA A 44 -12.27 2.78 -2.70
CA ALA A 44 -12.36 1.31 -2.68
C ALA A 44 -12.38 0.73 -4.11
N GLU A 45 -13.19 1.33 -4.99
CA GLU A 45 -13.24 0.97 -6.40
C GLU A 45 -11.88 1.08 -7.12
N SER A 46 -11.11 2.14 -6.82
CA SER A 46 -9.77 2.32 -7.41
C SER A 46 -8.76 1.30 -6.89
N ALA A 47 -8.92 0.85 -5.64
CA ALA A 47 -8.12 -0.23 -5.06
C ALA A 47 -8.49 -1.59 -5.69
N ASP A 48 -9.78 -1.91 -5.79
CA ASP A 48 -10.27 -3.17 -6.40
C ASP A 48 -9.85 -3.29 -7.86
N ARG A 49 -9.93 -2.18 -8.61
CA ARG A 49 -9.41 -2.09 -9.97
C ARG A 49 -7.91 -2.40 -10.02
N GLY A 50 -7.12 -1.78 -9.13
CA GLY A 50 -5.69 -2.01 -9.03
C GLY A 50 -5.36 -3.48 -8.76
N ILE A 51 -5.99 -4.06 -7.74
CA ILE A 51 -5.84 -5.49 -7.37
C ILE A 51 -6.16 -6.38 -8.56
N THR A 52 -7.26 -6.12 -9.25
CA THR A 52 -7.67 -6.91 -10.42
C THR A 52 -6.64 -6.83 -11.54
N ILE A 53 -6.13 -5.63 -11.84
CA ILE A 53 -5.09 -5.42 -12.86
C ILE A 53 -3.78 -6.14 -12.48
N HIS A 54 -3.34 -6.05 -11.23
CA HIS A 54 -2.12 -6.70 -10.76
C HIS A 54 -2.23 -8.23 -10.85
N ARG A 55 -3.36 -8.80 -10.43
CA ARG A 55 -3.64 -10.25 -10.59
C ARG A 55 -3.56 -10.69 -12.05
N GLY A 56 -4.08 -9.88 -12.97
CA GLY A 56 -3.96 -10.18 -14.40
C GLY A 56 -2.50 -10.18 -14.88
N CYS A 57 -1.70 -9.22 -14.42
CA CYS A 57 -0.27 -9.20 -14.75
C CYS A 57 0.48 -10.39 -14.13
N ASP A 58 0.17 -10.74 -12.88
CA ASP A 58 0.75 -11.90 -12.18
C ASP A 58 0.48 -13.21 -12.90
N HIS A 59 -0.77 -13.45 -13.31
CA HIS A 59 -1.10 -14.63 -14.09
C HIS A 59 -0.36 -14.70 -15.42
N HIS A 60 -0.11 -13.55 -16.07
CA HIS A 60 0.74 -13.51 -17.26
C HIS A 60 2.19 -13.92 -16.96
N ASP A 61 2.78 -13.36 -15.90
CA ASP A 61 4.16 -13.66 -15.50
C ASP A 61 4.36 -15.14 -15.13
N GLN A 62 3.31 -15.76 -14.58
CA GLN A 62 3.30 -17.17 -14.21
C GLN A 62 2.85 -18.10 -15.35
N GLY A 63 2.62 -17.59 -16.56
CA GLY A 63 2.21 -18.39 -17.73
C GLY A 63 0.80 -19.00 -17.62
N ARG A 64 -0.07 -18.46 -16.76
CA ARG A 64 -1.46 -18.90 -16.60
C ARG A 64 -2.35 -18.36 -17.72
N ASP A 65 -3.53 -18.97 -17.89
CA ASP A 65 -4.50 -18.50 -18.89
C ASP A 65 -5.05 -17.11 -18.53
N MET A 66 -5.11 -16.26 -19.56
CA MET A 66 -5.52 -14.86 -19.48
C MET A 66 -6.64 -14.51 -20.45
N ALA A 67 -7.24 -15.50 -21.11
CA ALA A 67 -8.26 -15.28 -22.13
C ALA A 67 -9.47 -14.49 -21.61
N ALA A 68 -9.96 -14.80 -20.41
CA ALA A 68 -11.09 -14.08 -19.80
C ALA A 68 -10.72 -12.64 -19.45
N PHE A 69 -9.57 -12.44 -18.81
CA PHE A 69 -9.11 -11.10 -18.41
C PHE A 69 -8.86 -10.18 -19.62
N ARG A 70 -8.29 -10.71 -20.71
CA ARG A 70 -8.06 -9.93 -21.94
C ARG A 70 -9.35 -9.37 -22.54
N LYS A 71 -10.49 -10.02 -22.29
CA LYS A 71 -11.82 -9.60 -22.76
C LYS A 71 -12.55 -8.69 -21.77
N SER A 72 -12.02 -8.49 -20.56
CA SER A 72 -12.61 -7.57 -19.58
C SER A 72 -12.32 -6.11 -19.94
N GLU A 73 -12.96 -5.19 -19.24
CA GLU A 73 -12.68 -3.75 -19.34
C GLU A 73 -11.22 -3.38 -18.99
N TYR A 74 -10.49 -4.26 -18.29
CA TYR A 74 -9.09 -4.06 -17.93
C TYR A 74 -8.10 -4.70 -18.91
N GLY A 75 -8.59 -5.38 -19.96
CA GLY A 75 -7.75 -6.09 -20.92
C GLY A 75 -6.70 -5.20 -21.62
N GLY A 76 -6.98 -3.90 -21.75
CA GLY A 76 -6.02 -2.94 -22.27
C GLY A 76 -4.81 -2.71 -21.36
N TYR A 77 -4.98 -2.69 -20.03
CA TYR A 77 -3.84 -2.60 -19.10
C TYR A 77 -2.94 -3.83 -19.18
N LEU A 78 -3.52 -5.02 -19.27
CA LEU A 78 -2.75 -6.25 -19.47
C LEU A 78 -2.01 -6.23 -20.81
N THR A 79 -2.66 -5.78 -21.88
CA THR A 79 -2.01 -5.62 -23.20
C THR A 79 -0.85 -4.64 -23.13
N SER A 80 -1.00 -3.55 -22.37
CA SER A 80 0.04 -2.56 -22.12
C SER A 80 1.26 -3.18 -21.42
N TYR A 81 1.02 -4.02 -20.41
CA TYR A 81 2.04 -4.77 -19.67
C TYR A 81 2.79 -5.77 -20.56
N ILE A 82 2.06 -6.67 -21.24
CA ILE A 82 2.63 -7.70 -22.12
C ILE A 82 3.54 -7.09 -23.19
N ARG A 83 3.13 -5.98 -23.81
CA ARG A 83 3.96 -5.27 -24.79
C ARG A 83 5.29 -4.79 -24.22
N TRP A 84 5.27 -4.31 -22.97
CA TRP A 84 6.48 -3.88 -22.29
C TRP A 84 7.36 -5.08 -21.92
N CYS A 85 6.78 -6.17 -21.40
CA CYS A 85 7.52 -7.40 -21.10
C CYS A 85 8.20 -7.97 -22.34
N ASN A 86 7.50 -8.02 -23.48
CA ASN A 86 8.07 -8.50 -24.75
C ASN A 86 9.22 -7.62 -25.28
N ALA A 87 9.26 -6.34 -24.90
CA ALA A 87 10.30 -5.41 -25.36
C ALA A 87 11.50 -5.34 -24.41
N VAL A 88 11.27 -5.53 -23.10
CA VAL A 88 12.28 -5.36 -22.04
C VAL A 88 12.82 -6.70 -21.54
N GLU A 89 12.06 -7.78 -21.71
CA GLU A 89 12.41 -9.15 -21.31
C GLU A 89 12.87 -9.24 -19.83
N PRO A 90 12.04 -8.79 -18.86
CA PRO A 90 12.36 -8.92 -17.45
C PRO A 90 12.35 -10.39 -17.00
N VAL A 91 13.15 -10.71 -15.99
CA VAL A 91 13.15 -12.02 -15.32
C VAL A 91 12.79 -11.80 -13.85
N TRP A 92 11.60 -12.23 -13.45
CA TRP A 92 11.11 -12.08 -12.07
C TRP A 92 11.57 -13.24 -11.18
N THR A 93 12.12 -12.92 -10.01
CA THR A 93 12.47 -13.88 -8.97
C THR A 93 11.47 -13.90 -7.82
N ALA A 94 10.69 -12.82 -7.67
CA ALA A 94 9.57 -12.77 -6.76
C ALA A 94 8.44 -11.91 -7.36
N ILE A 95 7.21 -12.38 -7.17
CA ILE A 95 6.00 -11.73 -7.66
C ILE A 95 5.02 -11.68 -6.49
N GLU A 96 4.52 -10.49 -6.14
CA GLU A 96 3.57 -10.26 -5.05
C GLU A 96 3.97 -11.01 -3.75
N THR A 97 5.28 -11.05 -3.47
CA THR A 97 5.83 -11.84 -2.36
C THR A 97 6.08 -10.94 -1.16
N PRO A 98 5.42 -11.19 -0.01
CA PRO A 98 5.65 -10.45 1.24
C PRO A 98 7.13 -10.36 1.63
N GLN A 99 7.59 -9.16 1.97
CA GLN A 99 8.94 -8.87 2.44
C GLN A 99 8.90 -8.22 3.81
N TYR A 100 9.91 -8.51 4.64
CA TYR A 100 10.08 -7.90 5.94
C TYR A 100 11.55 -7.69 6.25
N SER A 101 11.87 -6.50 6.78
CA SER A 101 13.18 -6.22 7.31
C SER A 101 13.11 -6.01 8.83
N PRO A 102 13.75 -6.90 9.62
CA PRO A 102 13.90 -6.71 11.06
C PRO A 102 14.67 -5.45 11.39
N ARG A 103 15.68 -5.13 10.58
CA ARG A 103 16.51 -3.92 10.72
C ARG A 103 15.70 -2.64 10.67
N TYR A 104 14.70 -2.59 9.79
CA TYR A 104 13.87 -1.40 9.58
C TYR A 104 12.46 -1.52 10.17
N GLN A 105 12.16 -2.66 10.82
CA GLN A 105 10.82 -3.00 11.32
C GLN A 105 9.71 -2.55 10.36
N THR A 106 9.87 -2.95 9.10
CA THR A 106 8.98 -2.53 8.01
C THR A 106 8.75 -3.72 7.09
N ALA A 107 7.49 -3.89 6.71
CA ALA A 107 7.07 -4.93 5.79
C ALA A 107 6.38 -4.34 4.55
N GLY A 108 6.23 -5.16 3.52
CA GLY A 108 5.42 -4.80 2.36
C GLY A 108 5.51 -5.85 1.25
N THR A 109 4.64 -5.72 0.26
CA THR A 109 4.61 -6.58 -0.92
C THR A 109 5.00 -5.74 -2.13
N PRO A 110 6.26 -5.81 -2.59
CA PRO A 110 6.60 -5.28 -3.90
C PRO A 110 5.87 -6.08 -4.98
N ASP A 111 5.35 -5.42 -6.01
CA ASP A 111 4.67 -6.13 -7.10
C ASP A 111 5.63 -7.12 -7.76
N ARG A 112 6.86 -6.67 -8.10
CA ARG A 112 7.89 -7.50 -8.75
C ARG A 112 9.29 -7.22 -8.22
N ILE A 113 10.05 -8.28 -8.04
CA ILE A 113 11.51 -8.24 -7.82
C ILE A 113 12.15 -9.19 -8.83
N GLY A 114 13.28 -8.81 -9.41
CA GLY A 114 13.98 -9.65 -10.36
C GLY A 114 15.16 -8.96 -11.01
N THR A 115 15.37 -9.23 -12.29
CA THR A 115 16.41 -8.59 -13.09
C THR A 115 15.89 -8.11 -14.44
N ILE A 116 16.49 -7.04 -14.94
CA ILE A 116 16.36 -6.60 -16.34
C ILE A 116 17.77 -6.53 -16.90
N HIS A 117 18.05 -7.34 -17.94
CA HIS A 117 19.39 -7.52 -18.50
C HIS A 117 20.45 -7.85 -17.43
N GLY A 118 20.11 -8.70 -16.46
CA GLY A 118 20.99 -9.12 -15.37
C GLY A 118 21.17 -8.10 -14.24
N LEU A 119 20.62 -6.89 -14.35
CA LEU A 119 20.66 -5.89 -13.28
C LEU A 119 19.45 -6.03 -12.35
N PRO A 120 19.65 -6.01 -11.02
CA PRO A 120 18.56 -6.19 -10.06
C PRO A 120 17.57 -5.03 -10.16
N VAL A 121 16.28 -5.36 -10.08
CA VAL A 121 15.18 -4.41 -10.20
C VAL A 121 14.09 -4.70 -9.18
N ILE A 122 13.51 -3.63 -8.66
CA ILE A 122 12.21 -3.62 -7.99
C ILE A 122 11.26 -2.82 -8.86
N LEU A 123 10.15 -3.44 -9.23
CA LEU A 123 9.16 -2.85 -10.11
C LEU A 123 7.79 -2.79 -9.44
N ASP A 124 7.13 -1.65 -9.64
CA ASP A 124 5.82 -1.32 -9.08
C ASP A 124 4.90 -0.88 -10.23
N LEU A 125 3.85 -1.67 -10.46
CA LEU A 125 2.82 -1.48 -11.47
C LEU A 125 1.89 -0.34 -11.03
N LYS A 126 1.50 0.50 -11.99
CA LYS A 126 0.61 1.63 -11.77
C LYS A 126 -0.43 1.69 -12.87
N SER A 127 -1.70 1.54 -12.52
CA SER A 127 -2.82 1.83 -13.43
C SER A 127 -3.28 3.31 -13.37
N GLY A 128 -2.76 4.08 -12.42
CA GLY A 128 -3.03 5.51 -12.23
C GLY A 128 -1.89 6.42 -12.69
N GLY A 129 -2.03 7.72 -12.41
CA GLY A 129 -1.02 8.73 -12.75
C GLY A 129 0.25 8.64 -11.91
N LYS A 130 1.29 9.36 -12.36
CA LYS A 130 2.55 9.51 -11.61
C LYS A 130 2.32 10.35 -10.35
N ALA A 131 2.81 9.87 -9.22
CA ALA A 131 2.87 10.64 -7.96
C ALA A 131 4.32 10.78 -7.47
N SER A 132 4.57 11.83 -6.69
CA SER A 132 5.90 12.15 -6.14
C SER A 132 6.40 11.08 -5.17
N TRP A 133 5.51 10.43 -4.43
CA TRP A 133 5.86 9.43 -3.43
C TRP A 133 6.22 8.04 -4.01
N HIS A 134 6.01 7.79 -5.31
CA HIS A 134 6.34 6.49 -5.92
C HIS A 134 7.83 6.15 -5.79
N GLY A 135 8.73 7.14 -5.93
CA GLY A 135 10.17 6.92 -5.73
C GLY A 135 10.52 6.55 -4.29
N ILE A 136 9.81 7.14 -3.33
CA ILE A 136 9.95 6.85 -1.89
C ILE A 136 9.45 5.43 -1.59
N GLN A 137 8.29 5.04 -2.13
CA GLN A 137 7.78 3.66 -2.03
C GLN A 137 8.78 2.63 -2.53
N LEU A 138 9.32 2.82 -3.73
CA LEU A 138 10.31 1.92 -4.30
C LEU A 138 11.62 1.90 -3.49
N SER A 139 11.99 3.02 -2.85
CA SER A 139 13.14 3.08 -1.94
C SER A 139 12.91 2.27 -0.67
N LEU A 140 11.70 2.35 -0.09
CA LEU A 140 11.31 1.51 1.04
C LEU A 140 11.35 0.04 0.66
N TYR A 141 10.83 -0.34 -0.51
CA TYR A 141 10.93 -1.72 -0.98
C TYR A 141 12.37 -2.18 -1.16
N ALA A 142 13.27 -1.34 -1.69
CA ALA A 142 14.70 -1.67 -1.78
C ALA A 142 15.36 -1.82 -0.41
N LEU A 143 14.99 -1.00 0.57
CA LEU A 143 15.52 -1.08 1.94
C LEU A 143 15.08 -2.35 2.66
N ILE A 144 13.86 -2.83 2.42
CA ILE A 144 13.34 -4.01 3.14
C ILE A 144 13.74 -5.35 2.53
N GLN A 145 14.49 -5.36 1.42
CA GLN A 145 14.97 -6.61 0.83
C GLN A 145 15.99 -7.30 1.74
N ASP A 146 15.71 -8.54 2.11
CA ASP A 146 16.66 -9.42 2.77
C ASP A 146 17.54 -10.10 1.71
N SER A 147 18.55 -9.37 1.23
CA SER A 147 19.48 -9.87 0.21
C SER A 147 20.87 -9.27 0.37
N ASP A 148 21.87 -9.93 -0.21
CA ASP A 148 23.25 -9.41 -0.26
C ASP A 148 23.42 -8.21 -1.22
N ILE A 149 22.35 -7.79 -1.91
CA ILE A 149 22.36 -6.67 -2.83
C ILE A 149 22.12 -5.38 -2.04
N PRO A 150 23.07 -4.43 -2.05
CA PRO A 150 22.86 -3.13 -1.41
C PRO A 150 21.61 -2.44 -1.99
N PRO A 151 20.73 -1.83 -1.17
CA PRO A 151 19.49 -1.19 -1.65
C PRO A 151 19.68 -0.27 -2.86
N ARG A 152 20.73 0.55 -2.83
CA ARG A 152 21.10 1.48 -3.92
C ARG A 152 21.44 0.82 -5.26
N HIS A 153 21.70 -0.48 -5.30
CA HIS A 153 22.00 -1.20 -6.54
C HIS A 153 20.74 -1.74 -7.22
N PHE A 154 19.60 -1.79 -6.52
CA PHE A 154 18.33 -2.06 -7.18
C PHE A 154 17.93 -0.89 -8.07
N ARG A 155 17.66 -1.20 -9.33
CA ARG A 155 16.91 -0.30 -10.21
C ARG A 155 15.48 -0.20 -9.68
N ARG A 156 14.99 1.02 -9.45
CA ARG A 156 13.67 1.28 -8.89
C ARG A 156 12.74 1.78 -10.00
N ILE A 157 11.83 0.95 -10.48
CA ILE A 157 11.01 1.26 -11.66
C ILE A 157 9.54 1.30 -11.30
N ALA A 158 8.86 2.41 -11.63
CA ALA A 158 7.40 2.41 -11.70
C ALA A 158 6.98 2.17 -13.16
N LEU A 159 6.03 1.25 -13.38
CA LEU A 159 5.52 0.93 -14.70
C LEU A 159 4.07 1.38 -14.84
N TYR A 160 3.86 2.46 -15.59
CA TYR A 160 2.55 3.05 -15.81
C TYR A 160 1.83 2.36 -16.96
N LEU A 161 0.87 1.51 -16.59
CA LEU A 161 0.02 0.74 -17.48
C LEU A 161 -1.00 1.66 -18.16
N ARG A 162 -1.32 1.35 -19.41
CA ARG A 162 -2.24 2.16 -20.23
C ARG A 162 -3.51 1.39 -20.58
N SER A 163 -4.66 1.95 -20.24
CA SER A 163 -5.98 1.34 -20.52
C SER A 163 -6.24 1.10 -22.00
N ASN A 164 -5.58 1.84 -22.91
CA ASN A 164 -5.75 1.70 -24.35
C ASN A 164 -4.85 0.62 -24.99
N GLY A 165 -4.11 -0.16 -24.19
CA GLY A 165 -3.23 -1.21 -24.72
C GLY A 165 -1.97 -0.74 -25.41
N ARG A 166 -1.66 0.57 -25.42
CA ARG A 166 -0.32 1.04 -25.81
C ARG A 166 0.70 0.53 -24.80
N MET A 167 1.94 0.32 -25.23
CA MET A 167 3.03 -0.11 -24.35
C MET A 167 3.13 0.78 -23.11
N ALA A 168 3.28 0.13 -21.95
CA ALA A 168 3.42 0.80 -20.67
C ALA A 168 4.64 1.74 -20.65
N GLN A 169 4.55 2.80 -19.85
CA GLN A 169 5.65 3.74 -19.66
C GLN A 169 6.43 3.36 -18.40
N SER A 170 7.69 2.97 -18.54
CA SER A 170 8.60 2.78 -17.41
C SER A 170 9.24 4.11 -17.01
N VAL A 171 9.27 4.38 -15.71
CA VAL A 171 10.03 5.49 -15.11
C VAL A 171 10.96 4.92 -14.07
N GLU A 172 12.26 5.12 -14.26
CA GLU A 172 13.28 4.75 -13.28
C GLU A 172 13.52 5.91 -12.31
N TYR A 173 13.50 5.61 -11.02
CA TYR A 173 13.75 6.54 -9.93
C TYR A 173 15.17 6.35 -9.42
N THR A 174 16.03 7.34 -9.67
CA THR A 174 17.46 7.29 -9.33
C THR A 174 17.85 8.26 -8.23
N SER A 175 16.91 9.10 -7.76
CA SER A 175 17.20 10.14 -6.77
C SER A 175 17.56 9.55 -5.41
N ASN A 176 18.71 9.96 -4.86
CA ASN A 176 19.10 9.64 -3.49
C ASN A 176 18.20 10.33 -2.46
N TYR A 177 17.52 11.42 -2.84
CA TYR A 177 16.56 12.08 -1.97
C TYR A 177 15.40 11.15 -1.59
N ASP A 178 14.99 10.25 -2.48
CA ASP A 178 13.95 9.27 -2.19
C ASP A 178 14.35 8.33 -1.03
N TYR A 179 15.63 7.94 -0.97
CA TYR A 179 16.17 7.12 0.12
C TYR A 179 16.26 7.89 1.43
N ILE A 180 16.64 9.17 1.39
CA ILE A 180 16.65 10.03 2.58
C ILE A 180 15.24 10.12 3.16
N GLN A 181 14.25 10.38 2.31
CA GLN A 181 12.85 10.43 2.72
C GLN A 181 12.37 9.07 3.25
N ALA A 182 12.70 7.96 2.59
CA ALA A 182 12.35 6.62 3.05
C ALA A 182 12.94 6.29 4.44
N LEU A 183 14.20 6.64 4.68
CA LEU A 183 14.84 6.45 5.98
C LEU A 183 14.21 7.35 7.05
N ALA A 184 13.84 8.59 6.72
CA ALA A 184 13.11 9.45 7.64
C ALA A 184 11.75 8.85 8.04
N LEU A 185 11.00 8.26 7.10
CA LEU A 185 9.74 7.56 7.37
C LEU A 185 9.91 6.32 8.27
N ILE A 186 11.08 5.68 8.23
CA ILE A 186 11.41 4.56 9.10
C ILE A 186 11.74 5.08 10.50
N ALA A 187 12.55 6.15 10.58
CA ALA A 187 13.01 6.74 11.83
C ALA A 187 11.91 7.41 12.66
N THR A 188 10.82 7.87 12.04
CA THR A 188 9.62 8.32 12.74
C THR A 188 8.86 7.11 13.30
N GLN A 189 9.38 6.55 14.40
CA GLN A 189 8.63 5.73 15.35
C GLN A 189 8.45 6.57 16.63
N GLU A 190 7.38 6.31 17.38
CA GLU A 190 6.75 7.15 18.44
C GLU A 190 5.69 8.12 17.86
N GLU A 191 4.40 8.09 18.21
CA GLU A 191 3.69 7.59 19.40
C GLU A 191 2.54 6.63 19.01
N THR A 192 2.25 5.65 19.86
CA THR A 192 0.96 4.95 19.88
C THR A 192 -0.15 5.95 20.20
N PRO A 193 -1.22 6.09 19.37
CA PRO A 193 -2.45 6.69 19.86
C PRO A 193 -3.12 5.69 20.80
N ASP A 194 -3.05 5.96 22.09
CA ASP A 194 -4.04 5.48 23.06
C ASP A 194 -5.38 6.14 22.69
N ALA A 195 -6.30 5.39 22.07
CA ALA A 195 -7.75 5.46 22.28
C ALA A 195 -8.50 4.59 21.25
N PRO A 196 -9.52 3.80 21.67
CA PRO A 196 -10.44 3.15 20.76
C PRO A 196 -11.41 4.19 20.16
N ASP A 197 -11.35 4.38 18.85
CA ASP A 197 -12.37 5.10 18.09
C ASP A 197 -13.57 4.17 17.83
N HIS A 198 -14.43 4.05 18.84
CA HIS A 198 -15.83 3.69 18.64
C HIS A 198 -16.71 4.80 19.22
N PRO A 199 -17.41 5.58 18.39
CA PRO A 199 -18.68 6.15 18.82
C PRO A 199 -19.67 4.98 18.91
N ASP A 200 -19.97 4.53 20.12
CA ASP A 200 -21.16 3.73 20.41
C ASP A 200 -22.39 4.61 20.16
N PRO A 201 -23.21 4.33 19.13
CA PRO A 201 -24.46 5.04 18.91
C PRO A 201 -25.59 4.21 19.54
N SER A 202 -25.58 4.03 20.86
CA SER A 202 -26.73 3.46 21.55
C SER A 202 -26.73 3.69 23.07
N ASN A 203 -27.12 4.89 23.51
CA ASN A 203 -27.97 5.01 24.71
C ASN A 203 -28.60 6.41 24.84
N ASP A 204 -29.51 6.74 23.92
CA ASP A 204 -30.61 7.65 24.24
C ASP A 204 -31.78 6.79 24.72
N ARG A 205 -31.80 6.52 26.03
CA ARG A 205 -33.02 6.26 26.79
C ARG A 205 -32.85 6.89 28.16
N ASP A 206 -33.68 7.89 28.37
CA ASP A 206 -34.41 8.22 29.59
C ASP A 206 -33.73 7.85 30.90
N ASP A 207 -33.43 8.85 31.74
CA ASP A 207 -33.96 8.85 33.09
C ASP A 207 -33.86 10.24 33.76
N ASP A 208 -35.06 10.73 34.05
CA ASP A 208 -35.48 11.29 35.33
C ASP A 208 -34.93 12.66 35.78
N HIS A 209 -35.79 13.65 35.57
CA HIS A 209 -35.72 14.97 36.18
C HIS A 209 -36.07 14.91 37.68
N GLY A 210 -35.11 15.26 38.54
CA GLY A 210 -35.45 15.80 39.85
C GLY A 210 -34.23 16.15 40.69
N PRO A 211 -34.11 17.42 41.12
CA PRO A 211 -33.89 17.62 42.55
C PRO A 211 -34.79 18.72 43.16
N PRO A 212 -34.90 18.76 44.50
CA PRO A 212 -36.13 19.14 45.18
C PRO A 212 -36.12 20.54 45.81
N ALA A 213 -37.24 20.81 46.52
CA ALA A 213 -37.48 21.80 47.59
C ALA A 213 -38.02 23.21 47.21
N ALA A 214 -39.36 23.28 47.27
CA ALA A 214 -40.19 24.14 48.13
C ALA A 214 -39.71 25.55 48.54
N THR A 215 -40.52 26.57 48.18
CA THR A 215 -41.07 27.63 49.07
C THR A 215 -42.12 28.41 48.26
N GLY A 216 -43.42 28.37 48.60
CA GLY A 216 -44.09 29.46 49.32
C GLY A 216 -45.42 29.84 48.62
N PRO A 217 -46.42 30.42 49.31
CA PRO A 217 -47.84 30.20 48.94
C PRO A 217 -48.62 31.44 48.42
N ARG A 218 -49.77 31.13 47.78
CA ARG A 218 -51.06 31.87 47.65
C ARG A 218 -51.13 33.17 46.82
N LYS A 219 -52.06 33.17 45.85
CA LYS A 219 -53.36 33.90 45.74
C LYS A 219 -53.90 33.64 44.32
N ALA A 220 -55.04 32.95 44.12
CA ALA A 220 -56.42 33.47 44.13
C ALA A 220 -56.55 34.81 43.41
N ASP A 221 -57.19 34.83 42.24
CA ASP A 221 -58.33 35.71 41.94
C ASP A 221 -59.04 35.27 40.64
N ALA A 222 -60.37 35.28 40.74
CA ALA A 222 -61.47 35.27 39.78
C ALA A 222 -61.26 34.85 38.31
#